data_AF-A0AAV0E7C3-F1
#
_entry.id   AF-A0AAV0E7C3-F1
#
_cell.length_a   1.000
_cell.length_b   1.000
_cell.length_c   1.000
_cell.angle_alpha   90.00
_cell.angle_beta   90.00
_cell.angle_gamma   90.00
#
_symmetry.space_group_name_H-M   'P 1'
#
loop_
_entity.id
_entity.type
_entity.pdbx_description
1 polymer ?
#
loop_
_entity_poly.entity_id
_entity_poly.type
_entity_poly.pdbx_seq_one_letter_code
_entity_poly.pdbx_strand_id
1 'polypeptide(L)'
;MCSITALAHLRAAVLFFLDISGSCGYSIAQQAALFHSIKSLFMNKPLVIVCNKTDLQPLEGISEEDRKLVMEMKEEAMKTVIGQGGEAMDDQGVLLTMSALTEEGVISVKNAACERLLNQRVEVKMKSKKLNDCLNRFHVAMPKPRDQKERPVCIPQAVLEEWKLEQRKQRKLQRKRRRSLRGILRMRTEVRVSTLLN
;
A
#
# COMPACT_ATOMS: atom_id res chain seq x y z
N MET A 1 -12.29 22.34 16.36
CA MET A 1 -11.96 23.36 15.34
C MET A 1 -10.75 22.98 14.49
N CYS A 2 -9.56 22.71 15.07
CA CYS A 2 -8.32 22.47 14.32
C CYS A 2 -8.37 21.34 13.27
N SER A 3 -9.03 20.22 13.57
CA SER A 3 -9.13 19.07 12.65
C SER A 3 -9.95 19.40 11.40
N ILE A 4 -11.02 20.18 11.56
CA ILE A 4 -11.90 20.59 10.45
C ILE A 4 -11.17 21.57 9.53
N THR A 5 -10.45 22.54 10.11
CA THR A 5 -9.64 23.49 9.31
C THR A 5 -8.52 22.78 8.55
N ALA A 6 -7.87 21.78 9.16
CA ALA A 6 -6.86 20.98 8.49
C ALA A 6 -7.46 20.20 7.31
N LEU A 7 -8.60 19.52 7.53
CA LEU A 7 -9.31 18.80 6.48
C LEU A 7 -9.76 19.70 5.34
N ALA A 8 -10.22 20.92 5.61
CA ALA A 8 -10.63 21.87 4.58
C ALA A 8 -9.43 22.33 3.71
N HIS A 9 -8.34 22.77 4.33
CA HIS A 9 -7.30 23.53 3.63
C HIS A 9 -6.08 22.71 3.16
N LEU A 10 -5.79 21.56 3.77
CA LEU A 10 -4.60 20.78 3.39
C LEU A 10 -4.83 19.99 2.10
N ARG A 11 -3.90 20.08 1.14
CA ARG A 11 -3.88 19.28 -0.09
C ARG A 11 -3.14 17.96 0.13
N ALA A 12 -3.83 17.00 0.76
CA ALA A 12 -3.29 15.70 1.13
C ALA A 12 -4.30 14.59 0.83
N ALA A 13 -3.81 13.35 0.87
CA ALA A 13 -4.68 12.19 0.99
C ALA A 13 -5.23 12.10 2.41
N VAL A 14 -6.48 11.68 2.53
CA VAL A 14 -7.17 11.48 3.80
C VAL A 14 -7.31 9.97 4.02
N LEU A 15 -6.87 9.51 5.19
CA LEU A 15 -7.09 8.14 5.65
C LEU A 15 -8.19 8.19 6.71
N PHE A 16 -9.30 7.50 6.45
CA PHE A 16 -10.39 7.36 7.41
C PHE A 16 -10.25 6.01 8.11
N PHE A 17 -9.87 6.05 9.39
CA PHE A 17 -9.68 4.85 10.18
C PHE A 17 -11.00 4.39 10.80
N LEU A 18 -11.36 3.14 10.52
CA LEU A 18 -12.49 2.45 11.08
C LEU A 18 -11.98 1.38 12.06
N ASP A 19 -12.48 1.38 13.28
CA ASP A 19 -12.22 0.30 14.24
C ASP A 19 -13.31 -0.76 14.12
N ILE A 20 -12.98 -1.87 13.46
CA ILE A 20 -13.89 -2.99 13.25
C ILE A 20 -14.20 -3.72 14.56
N SER A 21 -13.28 -3.69 15.53
CA SER A 21 -13.43 -4.46 16.75
C SER A 21 -14.44 -3.86 17.73
N GLY A 22 -14.88 -2.62 17.52
CA GLY A 22 -15.76 -1.88 18.45
C GLY A 22 -15.11 -1.49 19.79
N SER A 23 -13.81 -1.74 19.97
CA SER A 23 -13.11 -1.47 21.25
C SER A 23 -12.88 0.01 21.51
N CYS A 24 -13.08 0.88 20.51
CA CYS A 24 -13.09 2.33 20.66
C CYS A 24 -14.34 2.90 21.38
N GLY A 25 -15.33 2.07 21.72
CA GLY A 25 -16.56 2.49 22.40
C GLY A 25 -17.66 3.01 21.46
N TYR A 26 -17.46 2.93 20.13
CA TYR A 26 -18.43 3.28 19.11
C TYR A 26 -18.72 2.11 18.19
N SER A 27 -20.00 1.92 17.82
CA SER A 27 -20.38 0.90 16.84
C SER A 27 -19.95 1.28 15.42
N ILE A 28 -19.84 0.29 14.54
CA ILE A 28 -19.50 0.53 13.12
C ILE A 28 -20.54 1.46 12.47
N ALA A 29 -21.82 1.31 12.80
CA ALA A 29 -22.89 2.20 12.35
C ALA A 29 -22.68 3.66 12.77
N GLN A 30 -22.23 3.92 14.00
CA GLN A 30 -21.93 5.29 14.46
C GLN A 30 -20.72 5.87 13.73
N GLN A 31 -19.69 5.05 13.48
CA GLN A 31 -18.51 5.46 12.72
C GLN A 31 -18.86 5.78 11.26
N ALA A 32 -19.74 4.98 10.64
CA ALA A 32 -20.27 5.24 9.29
C ALA A 32 -21.14 6.49 9.22
N ALA A 33 -21.98 6.74 10.23
CA ALA A 33 -22.76 7.98 10.31
C ALA A 33 -21.85 9.22 10.38
N LEU A 34 -20.76 9.16 11.15
CA LEU A 34 -19.75 10.22 11.17
C LEU A 34 -19.14 10.41 9.79
N PHE A 35 -18.73 9.34 9.12
CA PHE A 35 -18.17 9.42 7.76
C PHE A 35 -19.10 10.18 6.80
N HIS A 36 -20.38 9.81 6.75
CA HIS A 36 -21.35 10.49 5.89
C HIS A 36 -21.60 11.96 6.26
N SER A 37 -21.49 12.31 7.54
CA SER A 37 -21.67 13.69 8.00
C SER A 37 -20.54 14.63 7.55
N ILE A 38 -19.31 14.12 7.41
CA ILE A 38 -18.13 14.91 7.04
C ILE A 38 -17.63 14.66 5.62
N LYS A 39 -18.31 13.78 4.84
CA LYS A 39 -17.86 13.39 3.49
C LYS A 39 -17.67 14.57 2.52
N SER A 40 -18.44 15.64 2.70
CA SER A 40 -18.33 16.87 1.90
C SER A 40 -16.96 17.55 2.05
N LEU A 41 -16.26 17.34 3.18
CA LEU A 41 -14.92 17.87 3.42
C LEU A 41 -13.82 17.11 2.65
N PHE A 42 -14.12 15.91 2.15
CA PHE A 42 -13.19 15.08 1.38
C PHE A 42 -13.25 15.35 -0.13
N MET A 43 -14.04 16.33 -0.56
CA MET A 43 -14.10 16.72 -1.97
C MET A 43 -12.71 17.09 -2.50
N ASN A 44 -12.40 16.60 -3.70
CA ASN A 44 -11.13 16.82 -4.39
C ASN A 44 -9.88 16.25 -3.68
N LYS A 45 -10.05 15.39 -2.67
CA LYS A 45 -8.95 14.76 -1.93
C LYS A 45 -9.00 13.24 -2.11
N PRO A 46 -7.86 12.55 -2.31
CA PRO A 46 -7.83 11.10 -2.33
C PRO A 46 -8.23 10.58 -0.95
N LEU A 47 -9.20 9.66 -0.92
CA LEU A 47 -9.71 9.07 0.30
C LEU A 47 -9.39 7.57 0.33
N VAL A 48 -8.94 7.08 1.48
CA VAL A 48 -8.69 5.66 1.75
C VAL A 48 -9.39 5.29 3.04
N ILE A 49 -10.23 4.26 3.00
CA ILE A 49 -10.88 3.67 4.17
C ILE A 49 -9.96 2.59 4.73
N VAL A 50 -9.60 2.72 6.00
CA VAL A 50 -8.64 1.85 6.66
C VAL A 50 -9.31 1.15 7.84
N CYS A 51 -9.50 -0.14 7.70
CA CYS A 51 -10.03 -1.03 8.72
C CYS A 51 -8.91 -1.45 9.68
N ASN A 52 -8.91 -0.89 10.88
CA ASN A 52 -7.89 -1.13 11.89
C ASN A 52 -8.31 -2.21 12.91
N LYS A 53 -7.34 -2.73 13.67
CA LYS A 53 -7.48 -3.77 14.69
C LYS A 53 -7.98 -5.11 14.16
N THR A 54 -7.53 -5.48 12.96
CA THR A 54 -7.90 -6.76 12.34
C THR A 54 -7.36 -7.98 13.09
N ASP A 55 -6.44 -7.80 14.02
CA ASP A 55 -5.97 -8.80 14.97
C ASP A 55 -7.05 -9.22 15.97
N LEU A 56 -7.96 -8.31 16.35
CA LEU A 56 -9.08 -8.61 17.24
C LEU A 56 -10.30 -9.11 16.47
N GLN A 57 -10.61 -8.45 15.36
CA GLN A 57 -11.79 -8.77 14.54
C GLN A 57 -11.43 -8.67 13.06
N PRO A 58 -11.36 -9.79 12.31
CA PRO A 58 -11.10 -9.75 10.88
C PRO A 58 -12.30 -9.18 10.11
N LEU A 59 -12.03 -8.61 8.93
CA LEU A 59 -13.06 -8.02 8.06
C LEU A 59 -14.10 -9.05 7.60
N GLU A 60 -13.72 -10.32 7.51
CA GLU A 60 -14.60 -11.43 7.14
C GLU A 60 -15.51 -11.88 8.29
N GLY A 61 -15.17 -11.50 9.53
CA GLY A 61 -15.87 -11.93 10.74
C GLY A 61 -16.99 -11.00 11.20
N ILE A 62 -17.20 -9.85 10.55
CA ILE A 62 -18.27 -8.91 10.91
C ILE A 62 -19.64 -9.35 10.39
N SER A 63 -20.68 -8.79 11.02
CA SER A 63 -22.06 -8.97 10.58
C SER A 63 -22.26 -8.51 9.13
N GLU A 64 -23.23 -9.09 8.42
CA GLU A 64 -23.53 -8.67 7.04
C GLU A 64 -23.98 -7.20 6.97
N GLU A 65 -24.67 -6.73 8.00
CA GLU A 65 -25.14 -5.35 8.16
C GLU A 65 -23.96 -4.37 8.24
N ASP A 66 -22.99 -4.65 9.11
CA ASP A 66 -21.79 -3.83 9.24
C ASP A 66 -20.92 -3.90 7.98
N ARG A 67 -20.82 -5.08 7.36
CA ARG A 67 -20.09 -5.25 6.10
C ARG A 67 -20.67 -4.39 4.99
N LYS A 68 -22.01 -4.29 4.93
CA LYS A 68 -22.69 -3.43 3.96
C LYS A 68 -22.33 -1.96 4.16
N LEU A 69 -22.31 -1.48 5.41
CA LEU A 69 -21.91 -0.11 5.73
C LEU A 69 -20.47 0.18 5.28
N VAL A 70 -19.54 -0.75 5.54
CA VAL A 70 -18.14 -0.60 5.09
C VAL A 70 -18.03 -0.54 3.56
N MET A 71 -18.81 -1.36 2.85
CA MET A 71 -18.86 -1.33 1.39
C MET A 71 -19.47 -0.03 0.85
N GLU A 72 -20.52 0.50 1.48
CA GLU A 72 -21.09 1.81 1.13
C GLU A 72 -20.06 2.94 1.30
N MET A 73 -19.29 2.92 2.39
CA MET A 73 -18.19 3.89 2.60
C MET A 73 -17.10 3.76 1.54
N LYS A 74 -16.75 2.53 1.13
CA LYS A 74 -15.80 2.26 0.06
C LYS A 74 -16.28 2.85 -1.27
N GLU A 75 -17.55 2.66 -1.63
CA GLU A 75 -18.13 3.22 -2.85
C GLU A 75 -18.15 4.75 -2.84
N GLU A 76 -18.47 5.37 -1.71
CA GLU A 76 -18.40 6.83 -1.58
C GLU A 76 -16.97 7.35 -1.72
N ALA A 77 -15.99 6.64 -1.14
CA ALA A 77 -14.58 6.98 -1.28
C ALA A 77 -14.03 6.78 -2.70
N MET A 78 -14.67 5.97 -3.54
CA MET A 78 -14.35 5.91 -4.97
C MET A 78 -14.89 7.12 -5.73
N LYS A 79 -16.12 7.54 -5.44
CA LYS A 79 -16.79 8.64 -6.14
C LYS A 79 -16.05 9.96 -5.99
N THR A 80 -15.39 10.20 -4.85
CA THR A 80 -14.59 11.41 -4.62
C THR A 80 -13.39 11.55 -5.57
N VAL A 81 -12.91 10.44 -6.14
CA VAL A 81 -11.81 10.41 -7.11
C VAL A 81 -12.30 10.63 -8.55
N ILE A 82 -13.47 10.08 -8.89
CA ILE A 82 -14.03 10.11 -10.26
C ILE A 82 -14.40 11.53 -10.72
N GLY A 83 -14.74 12.43 -9.80
CA GLY A 83 -15.12 13.82 -10.11
C GLY A 83 -14.05 14.66 -10.83
N GLN A 84 -12.81 14.17 -10.98
CA GLN A 84 -11.72 14.86 -11.69
C GLN A 84 -11.30 14.21 -13.02
N GLY A 85 -12.05 13.21 -13.49
CA GLY A 85 -11.73 12.49 -14.74
C GLY A 85 -10.53 11.55 -14.62
N GLY A 86 -10.26 11.06 -13.40
CA GLY A 86 -9.34 9.95 -13.19
C GLY A 86 -10.03 8.64 -13.57
N GLU A 87 -9.32 7.76 -14.26
CA GLU A 87 -9.79 6.40 -14.53
C GLU A 87 -10.06 5.68 -13.19
N ALA A 88 -11.02 4.76 -13.18
CA ALA A 88 -11.32 3.93 -12.01
C ALA A 88 -10.13 3.00 -11.72
N MET A 89 -9.09 3.52 -11.08
CA MET A 89 -7.95 2.72 -10.68
C MET A 89 -8.33 1.82 -9.50
N ASP A 90 -8.03 0.52 -9.70
CA ASP A 90 -8.11 -0.63 -8.81
C ASP A 90 -8.96 -0.48 -7.53
N ASP A 91 -10.02 -1.27 -7.52
CA ASP A 91 -10.94 -1.51 -6.40
C ASP A 91 -10.23 -1.89 -5.08
N GLN A 92 -9.02 -2.44 -5.19
CA GLN A 92 -8.20 -2.92 -4.08
C GLN A 92 -7.53 -1.80 -3.27
N GLY A 93 -7.38 -0.58 -3.80
CA GLY A 93 -6.64 0.49 -3.11
C GLY A 93 -7.47 1.38 -2.19
N VAL A 94 -8.80 1.26 -2.19
CA VAL A 94 -9.71 2.14 -1.43
C VAL A 94 -9.92 1.65 -0.02
N LEU A 95 -10.13 0.34 0.13
CA LEU A 95 -10.46 -0.30 1.40
C LEU A 95 -9.31 -1.22 1.76
N LEU A 96 -8.61 -0.91 2.85
CA LEU A 96 -7.45 -1.66 3.31
C LEU A 96 -7.61 -2.05 4.76
N THR A 97 -7.11 -3.23 5.11
CA THR A 97 -7.06 -3.72 6.47
C THR A 97 -5.66 -3.53 7.04
N MET A 98 -5.58 -3.21 8.33
CA MET A 98 -4.32 -3.17 9.06
C MET A 98 -4.49 -3.48 10.55
N SER A 99 -3.39 -3.86 11.18
CA SER A 99 -3.27 -3.92 12.63
C SER A 99 -1.99 -3.21 13.06
N ALA A 100 -2.13 -2.26 13.98
CA ALA A 100 -1.00 -1.60 14.61
C ALA A 100 -0.28 -2.49 15.64
N LEU A 101 -0.93 -3.56 16.12
CA LEU A 101 -0.34 -4.49 17.10
C LEU A 101 0.56 -5.52 16.42
N THR A 102 0.11 -6.09 15.30
CA THR A 102 0.89 -7.08 14.53
C THR A 102 1.77 -6.45 13.45
N GLU A 103 1.65 -5.13 13.24
CA GLU A 103 2.26 -4.36 12.16
C GLU A 103 1.84 -4.82 10.74
N GLU A 104 0.83 -5.67 10.65
CA GLU A 104 0.29 -6.15 9.38
C GLU A 104 -0.50 -5.05 8.68
N GLY A 105 -0.30 -4.90 7.38
CA GLY A 105 -1.02 -3.91 6.56
C GLY A 105 -0.59 -2.45 6.71
N VAL A 106 0.27 -2.11 7.68
CA VAL A 106 0.74 -0.72 7.89
C VAL A 106 1.45 -0.18 6.64
N ILE A 107 2.35 -0.99 6.07
CA ILE A 107 3.14 -0.60 4.90
C ILE A 107 2.28 -0.54 3.63
N SER A 108 1.32 -1.45 3.48
CA SER A 108 0.43 -1.45 2.31
C SER A 108 -0.48 -0.23 2.32
N VAL A 109 -1.07 0.12 3.47
CA VAL A 109 -1.87 1.35 3.65
C VAL A 109 -1.07 2.59 3.30
N LYS A 110 0.17 2.69 3.82
CA LYS A 110 1.08 3.80 3.49
C LYS A 110 1.32 3.90 1.99
N ASN A 111 1.71 2.79 1.36
CA ASN A 111 2.07 2.79 -0.06
C ASN A 111 0.86 3.14 -0.94
N ALA A 112 -0.31 2.53 -0.68
CA ALA A 112 -1.53 2.80 -1.44
C ALA A 112 -1.99 4.26 -1.30
N ALA A 113 -1.92 4.84 -0.10
CA ALA A 113 -2.27 6.25 0.11
C ALA A 113 -1.28 7.19 -0.60
N CYS A 114 0.03 6.89 -0.54
CA CYS A 114 1.06 7.66 -1.24
C CYS A 114 0.91 7.59 -2.76
N GLU A 115 0.69 6.41 -3.31
CA GLU A 115 0.49 6.20 -4.75
C GLU A 115 -0.75 6.92 -5.26
N ARG A 116 -1.87 6.84 -4.54
CA ARG A 116 -3.09 7.59 -4.87
C ARG A 116 -2.86 9.10 -4.92
N LEU A 117 -2.20 9.64 -3.90
CA LEU A 117 -1.86 11.07 -3.87
C LEU A 117 -0.92 11.45 -5.01
N LEU A 118 0.04 10.58 -5.33
CA LEU A 118 0.99 10.80 -6.41
C LEU A 118 0.29 10.80 -7.77
N ASN A 119 -0.60 9.84 -8.04
CA ASN A 119 -1.36 9.75 -9.29
C ASN A 119 -2.19 11.02 -9.53
N GLN A 120 -2.96 11.47 -8.53
CA GLN A 120 -3.70 12.73 -8.64
C GLN A 120 -2.78 13.93 -8.89
N ARG A 121 -1.63 14.01 -8.20
CA ARG A 121 -0.66 15.10 -8.40
C ARG A 121 -0.02 15.07 -9.78
N VAL A 122 0.27 13.89 -10.30
CA VAL A 122 0.80 13.69 -11.65
C VAL A 122 -0.24 14.11 -12.68
N GLU A 123 -1.50 13.71 -12.55
CA GLU A 123 -2.58 14.14 -13.46
C GLU A 123 -2.73 15.67 -13.49
N VAL A 124 -2.76 16.32 -12.32
CA VAL A 124 -2.81 17.79 -12.23
C VAL A 124 -1.57 18.44 -12.87
N LYS A 125 -0.39 17.82 -12.69
CA LYS A 125 0.87 18.30 -13.28
C LYS A 125 0.91 18.09 -14.80
N MET A 126 0.36 16.98 -15.31
CA MET A 126 0.22 16.67 -16.74
C MET A 126 -0.71 17.66 -17.44
N LYS A 127 -1.82 18.04 -16.79
CA LYS A 127 -2.74 19.09 -17.27
C LYS A 127 -2.11 20.51 -17.19
N SER A 128 -0.95 20.67 -16.53
CA SER A 128 -0.28 21.96 -16.34
C SER A 128 0.78 22.24 -17.40
N LYS A 129 0.92 23.52 -17.79
CA LYS A 129 1.98 24.00 -18.68
C LYS A 129 3.40 23.83 -18.11
N LYS A 130 3.54 23.67 -16.78
CA LYS A 130 4.83 23.51 -16.08
C LYS A 130 5.49 22.13 -16.30
N LEU A 131 4.91 21.27 -17.13
CA LEU A 131 5.53 20.01 -17.51
C LEU A 131 6.74 20.22 -18.43
N ASN A 132 6.64 21.20 -19.34
CA ASN A 132 7.66 21.49 -20.35
C ASN A 132 9.03 21.82 -19.71
N ASP A 133 9.04 22.49 -18.56
CA ASP A 133 10.26 22.85 -17.82
C ASP A 133 11.09 21.63 -17.37
N CYS A 134 10.44 20.48 -17.20
CA CYS A 134 11.08 19.26 -16.70
C CYS A 134 11.27 18.19 -17.79
N LEU A 135 10.76 18.40 -19.00
CA LEU A 135 10.69 17.38 -20.05
C LEU A 135 12.08 16.84 -20.43
N ASN A 136 13.09 17.72 -20.44
CA ASN A 136 14.48 17.37 -20.69
C ASN A 136 15.07 16.39 -19.67
N ARG A 137 14.53 16.33 -18.43
CA ARG A 137 14.97 15.39 -17.39
C ARG A 137 14.37 14.00 -17.55
N PHE A 138 13.20 13.91 -18.19
CA PHE A 138 12.53 12.65 -18.48
C PHE A 138 13.03 12.02 -19.79
N HIS A 139 13.53 12.84 -20.71
CA HIS A 139 14.04 12.36 -21.99
C HIS A 139 15.36 11.59 -21.81
N VAL A 140 15.31 10.28 -22.03
CA VAL A 140 16.51 9.46 -22.17
C VAL A 140 16.91 9.42 -23.64
N ALA A 141 18.09 9.96 -23.94
CA ALA A 141 18.60 9.99 -25.31
C ALA A 141 18.95 8.57 -25.79
N MET A 142 18.28 8.14 -26.86
CA MET A 142 18.55 6.86 -27.51
C MET A 142 19.63 7.05 -28.58
N PRO A 143 20.84 6.47 -28.41
CA PRO A 143 21.93 6.65 -29.34
C PRO A 143 21.60 5.99 -30.69
N LYS A 144 21.65 6.77 -31.78
CA LYS A 144 21.52 6.24 -33.13
C LYS A 144 22.78 5.44 -33.51
N PRO A 145 22.65 4.24 -34.11
CA PRO A 145 23.81 3.50 -34.61
C PRO A 145 24.59 4.34 -35.62
N ARG A 146 25.86 4.64 -35.32
CA ARG A 146 26.72 5.45 -36.19
C ARG A 146 27.60 4.59 -37.11
N ASP A 147 28.18 3.53 -36.55
CA ASP A 147 29.14 2.66 -37.21
C ASP A 147 28.76 1.19 -36.98
N GLN A 148 29.22 0.26 -37.82
CA GLN A 148 29.12 -1.20 -37.59
C GLN A 148 30.18 -1.72 -36.58
N LYS A 149 30.56 -0.91 -35.60
CA LYS A 149 31.55 -1.27 -34.57
C LYS A 149 30.85 -1.56 -33.25
N GLU A 150 31.01 -2.78 -32.76
CA GLU A 150 30.54 -3.17 -31.43
C GLU A 150 31.40 -2.51 -30.33
N ARG A 151 30.72 -1.99 -29.30
CA ARG A 151 31.35 -1.39 -28.12
C ARG A 151 30.84 -2.14 -26.88
N PRO A 152 31.34 -3.36 -26.62
CA PRO A 152 30.89 -4.15 -25.48
C PRO A 152 31.36 -3.52 -24.16
N VAL A 153 30.67 -3.85 -23.08
CA VAL A 153 31.05 -3.40 -21.74
C VAL A 153 32.37 -4.10 -21.33
N CYS A 154 33.39 -3.32 -20.98
CA CYS A 154 34.69 -3.85 -20.53
C CYS A 154 34.72 -3.89 -19.00
N ILE A 155 34.23 -4.99 -18.41
CA ILE A 155 34.31 -5.24 -16.96
C ILE A 155 35.44 -6.26 -16.74
N PRO A 156 36.43 -5.99 -15.87
CA PRO A 156 37.50 -6.94 -15.58
C PRO A 156 36.98 -8.29 -15.07
N GLN A 157 37.62 -9.38 -15.52
CA GLN A 157 37.20 -10.74 -15.19
C GLN A 157 37.15 -11.01 -13.68
N ALA A 158 38.10 -10.46 -12.92
CA ALA A 158 38.14 -10.57 -11.47
C ALA A 158 36.87 -10.02 -10.81
N VAL A 159 36.36 -8.87 -11.27
CA VAL A 159 35.13 -8.26 -10.72
C VAL A 159 33.91 -9.12 -11.05
N LEU A 160 33.85 -9.69 -12.26
CA LEU A 160 32.77 -10.60 -12.66
C LEU A 160 32.78 -11.90 -11.84
N GLU A 161 33.96 -12.43 -11.54
CA GLU A 161 34.13 -13.62 -10.71
C GLU A 161 33.79 -13.37 -9.24
N GLU A 162 34.18 -12.22 -8.70
CA GLU A 162 33.78 -11.77 -7.36
C GLU A 162 32.26 -11.62 -7.26
N TRP A 163 31.61 -10.97 -8.23
CA TRP A 163 30.15 -10.88 -8.27
C TRP A 163 29.48 -12.25 -8.36
N LYS A 164 30.01 -13.17 -9.19
CA LYS A 164 29.49 -14.54 -9.27
C LYS A 164 29.67 -15.30 -7.95
N LEU A 165 30.81 -15.12 -7.28
CA LEU A 165 31.10 -15.74 -5.99
C LEU A 165 30.18 -15.18 -4.91
N GLU A 166 29.97 -13.87 -4.88
CA GLU A 166 29.09 -13.19 -3.94
C GLU A 166 27.64 -13.62 -4.13
N GLN A 167 27.15 -13.69 -5.38
CA GLN A 167 25.83 -14.26 -5.66
C GLN A 167 25.71 -15.72 -5.21
N ARG A 168 26.75 -16.55 -5.41
CA ARG A 168 26.77 -17.94 -4.92
C ARG A 168 26.74 -18.00 -3.39
N LYS A 169 27.50 -17.13 -2.70
CA LYS A 169 27.50 -17.02 -1.23
C LYS A 169 26.12 -16.63 -0.73
N GLN A 170 25.50 -15.59 -1.31
CA GLN A 170 24.15 -15.14 -0.97
C GLN A 170 23.11 -16.25 -1.19
N ARG A 171 23.15 -16.97 -2.33
CA ARG A 171 22.27 -18.12 -2.58
C ARG A 171 22.47 -19.24 -1.57
N LYS A 172 23.72 -19.58 -1.22
CA LYS A 172 24.03 -20.58 -0.18
C LYS A 172 23.51 -20.13 1.19
N LEU A 173 23.68 -18.86 1.54
CA LEU A 173 23.19 -18.28 2.79
C LEU A 173 21.66 -18.32 2.88
N GLN A 174 20.96 -17.93 1.80
CA GLN A 174 19.51 -18.03 1.72
C GLN A 174 19.01 -19.48 1.84
N ARG A 175 19.69 -20.45 1.19
CA ARG A 175 19.36 -21.88 1.34
C ARG A 175 19.57 -22.39 2.77
N LYS A 176 20.66 -21.99 3.43
CA LYS A 176 20.91 -22.32 4.85
C LYS A 176 19.82 -21.72 5.76
N ARG A 177 19.47 -20.44 5.58
CA ARG A 177 18.34 -19.80 6.28
C ARG A 177 17.04 -20.56 6.08
N ARG A 178 16.68 -20.91 4.83
CA ARG A 178 15.46 -21.70 4.52
C ARG A 178 15.47 -23.08 5.17
N ARG A 179 16.60 -23.78 5.19
CA ARG A 179 16.74 -25.09 5.86
C ARG A 179 16.60 -24.96 7.38
N SER A 180 17.23 -23.96 7.99
CA SER A 180 17.11 -23.68 9.42
C SER A 180 15.66 -23.36 9.81
N LEU A 181 14.99 -22.47 9.07
CA LEU A 181 13.55 -22.17 9.24
C LEU A 181 12.68 -23.42 9.14
N ARG A 182 12.94 -24.31 8.16
CA ARG A 182 12.23 -25.59 8.03
C ARG A 182 12.49 -26.54 9.21
N GLY A 183 13.72 -26.58 9.72
CA GLY A 183 14.07 -27.39 10.89
C GLY A 183 13.36 -26.90 12.16
N ILE A 184 13.34 -25.58 12.38
CA ILE A 184 12.61 -24.95 13.49
C ILE A 184 11.10 -25.25 13.39
N LEU A 185 10.52 -25.18 12.19
CA LEU A 185 9.12 -25.51 11.97
C LEU A 185 8.81 -26.99 12.30
N ARG A 186 9.69 -27.92 11.89
CA ARG A 186 9.56 -29.35 12.21
C ARG A 186 9.62 -29.64 13.71
N MET A 187 10.61 -29.07 14.40
CA MET A 187 10.71 -29.21 15.86
C MET A 187 9.49 -28.63 16.57
N ARG A 188 8.97 -27.47 16.13
CA ARG A 188 7.74 -26.90 16.68
C ARG A 188 6.51 -27.79 16.45
N THR A 189 6.40 -28.44 15.29
CA THR A 189 5.31 -29.41 15.04
C THR A 189 5.44 -30.67 15.89
N GLU A 190 6.65 -31.21 16.07
CA GLU A 190 6.87 -32.40 16.89
C GLU A 190 6.55 -32.14 18.38
N VAL A 191 7.01 -31.02 18.94
CA VAL A 191 6.70 -30.61 20.33
C VAL A 191 5.20 -30.34 20.53
N ARG A 192 4.51 -29.80 19.50
CA ARG A 192 3.05 -29.57 19.56
C ARG A 192 2.25 -30.88 19.53
N VAL A 193 2.71 -31.87 18.76
CA VAL A 193 2.08 -33.20 18.71
C VAL A 193 2.31 -33.96 20.02
N SER A 194 3.50 -33.88 20.61
CA SER A 194 3.78 -34.56 21.89
C SER A 194 3.03 -33.96 23.09
N THR A 195 2.69 -32.68 23.05
CA THR A 195 1.90 -32.00 24.11
C THR A 195 0.40 -32.21 23.97
N LEU A 196 -0.10 -32.68 22.82
CA LEU A 196 -1.51 -33.02 22.60
C LEU A 196 -1.85 -34.49 22.88
N LEU A 197 -0.83 -35.34 23.07
CA LEU A 197 -0.95 -36.78 23.30
C LEU A 197 -0.75 -37.18 24.78
N ASN A 198 -0.56 -36.21 25.67
CA ASN A 198 -0.55 -36.34 27.13
C ASN A 198 -1.67 -35.50 27.74
#